data_AF-A0A8S3HB77-F1
#
_entry.id   AF-A0A8S3HB77-F1
#
_cell.length_a   1.000
_cell.length_b   1.000
_cell.length_c   1.000
_cell.angle_alpha   90.00
_cell.angle_beta   90.00
_cell.angle_gamma   90.00
#
_symmetry.space_group_name_H-M   'P 1'
#
loop_
_entity.id
_entity.type
_entity.pdbx_description
1 polymer ?
#
loop_
_entity_poly.entity_id
_entity_poly.type
_entity_poly.pdbx_seq_one_letter_code
_entity_poly.pdbx_strand_id
1 'polypeptide(L)'
;MFDARRAEWVYESDKPWLKYQFTDVHGKLIKKSGELECEMKCPTANIDKIVLDKILGSLMGLALGDALGAHVEFRPHEYLQANLVKNLEGGGTWGLDKGQFTDNTSMALCLATSLIARRDFVAYDQLVRYKWWYQYGYMSSTGQCFDIGSATKQSLARFAKNQKDFANKNNIPIQYMDFLSNRDYLRKFNVYCSEA
;
A
#
# COMPACT_ATOMS: atom_id res chain seq x y z
N MET A 1 -14.62 -5.58 -14.03
CA MET A 1 -14.33 -4.37 -13.24
C MET A 1 -13.33 -4.77 -12.17
N PHE A 2 -12.15 -4.15 -12.13
CA PHE A 2 -11.10 -4.46 -11.13
C PHE A 2 -11.54 -3.90 -9.77
N ASP A 3 -11.52 -4.73 -8.72
CA ASP A 3 -11.86 -4.35 -7.35
C ASP A 3 -10.66 -4.62 -6.43
N ALA A 4 -9.93 -3.56 -6.07
CA ALA A 4 -8.71 -3.66 -5.25
C ALA A 4 -8.98 -4.12 -3.80
N ARG A 5 -10.24 -4.11 -3.33
CA ARG A 5 -10.65 -4.66 -2.01
C ARG A 5 -10.57 -6.17 -1.93
N ARG A 6 -10.48 -6.83 -3.08
CA ARG A 6 -10.52 -8.28 -3.22
C ARG A 6 -9.15 -8.87 -3.54
N ALA A 7 -8.12 -8.07 -3.31
CA ALA A 7 -6.75 -8.48 -3.38
C ALA A 7 -6.29 -8.84 -1.96
N GLU A 8 -6.32 -10.14 -1.65
CA GLU A 8 -6.09 -10.64 -0.29
C GLU A 8 -4.77 -11.41 -0.21
N TRP A 9 -4.08 -11.21 0.92
CA TRP A 9 -2.94 -12.05 1.31
C TRP A 9 -3.49 -13.27 2.05
N VAL A 10 -3.34 -14.43 1.43
CA VAL A 10 -3.74 -15.71 2.02
C VAL A 10 -2.53 -16.38 2.62
N TYR A 11 -2.62 -16.71 3.91
CA TYR A 11 -1.65 -17.53 4.62
C TYR A 11 -1.91 -19.01 4.33
N GLU A 12 -0.92 -19.70 3.77
CA GLU A 12 -0.93 -21.16 3.57
C GLU A 12 0.11 -21.75 4.55
N SER A 13 -0.33 -22.59 5.50
CA SER A 13 0.49 -23.06 6.63
C SER A 13 1.72 -23.90 6.22
N ASP A 14 1.77 -24.37 4.99
CA ASP A 14 2.81 -25.19 4.39
C ASP A 14 3.84 -24.39 3.57
N LYS A 15 3.70 -23.06 3.47
CA LYS A 15 4.63 -22.20 2.72
C LYS A 15 5.19 -21.08 3.59
N PRO A 16 6.47 -20.73 3.42
CA PRO A 16 7.09 -19.63 4.17
C PRO A 16 6.76 -18.23 3.62
N TRP A 17 5.82 -18.09 2.68
CA TRP A 17 5.42 -16.81 2.08
C TRP A 17 3.88 -16.70 1.93
N LEU A 18 3.39 -15.47 1.94
CA LEU A 18 1.97 -15.15 1.72
C LEU A 18 1.62 -15.21 0.23
N LYS A 19 0.40 -15.68 -0.07
CA LYS A 19 -0.11 -15.78 -1.43
C LYS A 19 -1.06 -14.65 -1.74
N TYR A 20 -0.78 -13.90 -2.80
CA TYR A 20 -1.65 -12.80 -3.21
C TYR A 20 -2.71 -13.29 -4.20
N GLN A 21 -3.99 -13.05 -3.91
CA GLN A 21 -5.13 -13.54 -4.71
C GLN A 21 -6.03 -12.40 -5.13
N PHE A 22 -6.62 -12.48 -6.32
CA PHE A 22 -7.60 -11.52 -6.82
C PHE A 22 -8.93 -12.22 -7.06
N THR A 23 -10.02 -11.72 -6.48
CA THR A 23 -11.37 -12.22 -6.72
C THR A 23 -12.26 -11.17 -7.40
N ASP A 24 -13.23 -11.62 -8.20
CA ASP A 24 -14.19 -10.77 -8.90
C ASP A 24 -15.32 -10.29 -7.97
N VAL A 25 -16.28 -9.56 -8.55
CA VAL A 25 -17.44 -9.02 -7.82
C VAL A 25 -18.34 -10.08 -7.16
N HIS A 26 -18.17 -11.34 -7.53
CA HIS A 26 -18.89 -12.50 -7.01
C HIS A 26 -18.00 -13.42 -6.16
N GLY A 27 -16.78 -12.99 -5.81
CA GLY A 27 -15.83 -13.78 -5.03
C GLY A 27 -15.14 -14.90 -5.82
N LYS A 28 -15.30 -14.92 -7.15
CA LYS A 28 -14.64 -15.91 -8.00
C LYS A 28 -13.19 -15.48 -8.24
N LEU A 29 -12.27 -16.40 -7.99
CA LEU A 29 -10.83 -16.19 -8.21
C LEU A 29 -10.55 -15.85 -9.68
N ILE A 30 -10.05 -14.64 -9.92
CA ILE A 30 -9.65 -14.13 -11.24
C ILE A 30 -8.19 -14.50 -11.52
N LYS A 31 -7.31 -14.42 -10.51
CA LYS A 31 -5.87 -14.60 -10.69
C LYS A 31 -5.20 -15.15 -9.44
N LYS A 32 -4.28 -16.12 -9.62
CA LYS A 32 -3.48 -16.74 -8.54
C LYS A 32 -2.07 -16.16 -8.51
N SER A 33 -1.45 -16.13 -7.32
CA SER A 33 -0.01 -15.89 -7.15
C SER A 33 0.84 -16.68 -8.14
N GLY A 34 0.54 -17.95 -8.43
CA GLY A 34 1.27 -18.78 -9.41
C GLY A 34 1.41 -18.19 -10.82
N GLU A 35 0.48 -17.35 -11.25
CA GLU A 35 0.51 -16.66 -12.54
C GLU A 35 1.29 -15.34 -12.49
N LEU A 36 1.65 -14.88 -11.28
CA LEU A 36 2.49 -13.72 -10.96
C LEU A 36 3.85 -14.15 -10.34
N GLU A 37 4.00 -15.41 -9.94
CA GLU A 37 5.18 -16.02 -9.29
C GLU A 37 6.39 -16.03 -10.22
N CYS A 38 6.19 -15.94 -11.53
CA CYS A 38 7.30 -15.76 -12.47
C CYS A 38 8.03 -14.41 -12.26
N GLU A 39 7.37 -13.41 -11.66
CA GLU A 39 7.95 -12.10 -11.36
C GLU A 39 8.45 -11.95 -9.91
N MET A 40 7.85 -12.64 -8.94
CA MET A 40 8.31 -12.64 -7.53
C MET A 40 9.27 -13.79 -7.22
N LYS A 41 10.25 -14.05 -8.10
CA LYS A 41 11.36 -14.91 -7.70
C LYS A 41 11.99 -14.30 -6.45
N CYS A 42 11.96 -15.04 -5.34
CA CYS A 42 12.83 -14.79 -4.19
C CYS A 42 14.21 -14.44 -4.76
N PRO A 43 14.87 -13.36 -4.30
CA PRO A 43 16.17 -12.99 -4.82
C PRO A 43 17.03 -14.25 -4.86
N THR A 44 17.47 -14.65 -6.05
CA THR A 44 18.42 -15.74 -6.23
C THR A 44 19.81 -15.34 -5.71
N ALA A 45 19.95 -14.11 -5.21
CA ALA A 45 21.11 -13.64 -4.50
C ALA A 45 21.16 -14.32 -3.14
N ASN A 46 22.32 -14.90 -2.84
CA ASN A 46 22.68 -15.35 -1.51
C ASN A 46 22.80 -14.09 -0.62
N ILE A 47 21.67 -13.59 -0.11
CA ILE A 47 21.66 -12.41 0.78
C ILE A 47 22.25 -12.86 2.11
N ASP A 48 23.22 -12.11 2.60
CA ASP A 48 23.80 -12.34 3.92
C ASP A 48 22.69 -12.36 4.99
N LYS A 49 22.74 -13.36 5.89
CA LYS A 49 21.67 -13.57 6.87
C LYS A 49 21.47 -12.36 7.80
N ILE A 50 22.55 -11.66 8.15
CA ILE A 50 22.49 -10.47 9.00
C ILE A 50 21.84 -9.32 8.24
N VAL A 51 22.14 -9.19 6.95
CA VAL A 51 21.49 -8.18 6.08
C VAL A 51 20.00 -8.47 5.94
N LEU A 52 19.62 -9.74 5.70
CA LEU A 52 18.22 -10.14 5.60
C LEU A 52 17.46 -9.86 6.90
N ASP A 53 18.04 -10.21 8.04
CA ASP A 53 17.46 -9.95 9.36
C ASP A 53 17.20 -8.45 9.59
N LYS A 54 18.15 -7.59 9.22
CA LYS A 54 17.98 -6.11 9.31
C LYS A 54 16.89 -5.58 8.37
N ILE A 55 16.77 -6.12 7.17
CA ILE A 55 15.72 -5.72 6.21
C ILE A 55 14.34 -6.12 6.74
N LEU A 56 14.20 -7.37 7.21
CA LEU A 56 12.96 -7.85 7.80
C LEU A 56 12.61 -7.05 9.06
N GLY A 57 13.58 -6.84 9.95
CA GLY A 57 13.42 -6.05 11.16
C GLY A 57 13.02 -4.60 10.89
N SER A 58 13.48 -4.01 9.78
CA SER A 58 13.10 -2.66 9.39
C SER A 58 11.64 -2.58 8.93
N LEU A 59 11.17 -3.53 8.11
CA LEU A 59 9.77 -3.56 7.64
C LEU A 59 8.80 -3.97 8.75
N MET A 60 9.15 -4.99 9.53
CA MET A 60 8.35 -5.42 10.69
C MET A 60 8.35 -4.35 11.78
N GLY A 61 9.49 -3.73 12.05
CA GLY A 61 9.62 -2.65 13.03
C GLY A 61 8.81 -1.42 12.65
N LEU A 62 8.71 -1.08 11.35
CA LEU A 62 7.79 -0.05 10.86
C LEU A 62 6.34 -0.40 11.22
N ALA A 63 5.88 -1.60 10.88
CA ALA A 63 4.49 -2.01 11.14
C ALA A 63 4.16 -2.13 12.64
N LEU A 64 5.11 -2.64 13.43
CA LEU A 64 4.97 -2.74 14.88
C LEU A 64 4.97 -1.37 15.55
N GLY A 65 5.88 -0.48 15.16
CA GLY A 65 5.95 0.88 15.69
C GLY A 65 4.71 1.70 15.37
N ASP A 66 4.21 1.57 14.13
CA ASP A 66 2.94 2.13 13.69
C ASP A 66 1.77 1.63 14.56
N ALA A 67 1.55 0.32 14.63
CA ALA A 67 0.45 -0.26 15.42
C ALA A 67 0.55 0.06 16.94
N LEU A 68 1.75 0.14 17.51
CA LEU A 68 1.95 0.57 18.90
C LEU A 68 1.59 2.04 19.10
N GLY A 69 2.00 2.92 18.19
CA GLY A 69 1.76 4.36 18.26
C GLY A 69 0.31 4.74 18.00
N ALA A 70 -0.38 4.01 17.12
CA ALA A 70 -1.75 4.29 16.71
C ALA A 70 -2.74 4.38 17.88
N HIS A 71 -2.57 3.54 18.91
CA HIS A 71 -3.42 3.53 20.09
C HIS A 71 -3.39 4.86 20.87
N VAL A 72 -2.25 5.55 20.85
CA VAL A 72 -2.03 6.78 21.63
C VAL A 72 -1.91 8.02 20.76
N GLU A 73 -2.21 7.91 19.48
CA GLU A 73 -2.18 9.03 18.56
C GLU A 73 -3.08 10.18 19.05
N PHE A 74 -2.59 11.42 18.94
CA PHE A 74 -3.22 12.65 19.43
C PHE A 74 -3.45 12.73 20.95
N ARG A 75 -2.95 11.79 21.74
CA ARG A 75 -2.98 11.89 23.20
C ARG A 75 -1.94 12.91 23.68
N PRO A 76 -2.25 13.69 24.73
CA PRO A 76 -1.30 14.63 25.31
C PRO A 76 -0.16 13.89 26.01
N HIS A 77 0.99 14.55 26.17
CA HIS A 77 2.18 13.93 26.74
C HIS A 77 1.94 13.40 28.17
N GLU A 78 1.15 14.11 28.97
CA GLU A 78 0.79 13.72 30.35
C GLU A 78 0.03 12.40 30.37
N TYR A 79 -0.79 12.14 29.34
CA TYR A 79 -1.48 10.85 29.19
C TYR A 79 -0.46 9.72 29.00
N LEU A 80 0.58 9.93 28.18
CA LEU A 80 1.63 8.93 27.92
C LEU A 80 2.50 8.67 29.16
N GLN A 81 2.73 9.69 29.99
CA GLN A 81 3.46 9.52 31.26
C GLN A 81 2.69 8.61 32.23
N ALA A 82 1.36 8.76 32.30
CA ALA A 82 0.51 7.93 33.15
C ALA A 82 0.18 6.56 32.54
N ASN A 83 0.16 6.45 31.20
CA ASN A 83 -0.25 5.25 30.46
C ASN A 83 0.85 4.85 29.47
N LEU A 84 1.90 4.23 30.00
CA LEU A 84 3.01 3.74 29.19
C LEU A 84 2.55 2.67 28.21
N VAL A 85 2.79 2.87 26.92
CA VAL A 85 2.55 1.88 25.87
C VAL A 85 3.55 0.74 26.02
N LYS A 86 3.07 -0.43 26.45
CA LYS A 86 3.90 -1.62 26.69
C LYS A 86 3.56 -2.81 25.79
N ASN A 87 2.35 -2.81 25.22
CA ASN A 87 1.82 -3.90 24.43
C ASN A 87 1.08 -3.35 23.20
N LEU A 88 0.81 -4.22 22.25
CA LEU A 88 -0.14 -3.94 21.18
C LEU A 88 -1.56 -3.89 21.76
N GLU A 89 -2.09 -2.68 21.82
CA GLU A 89 -3.42 -2.38 22.34
C GLU A 89 -4.34 -1.90 21.21
N GLY A 90 -5.64 -2.17 21.34
CA GLY A 90 -6.66 -1.67 20.42
C GLY A 90 -7.27 -0.38 20.97
N GLY A 91 -8.15 0.29 20.23
CA GLY A 91 -8.77 1.55 20.60
C GLY A 91 -8.07 2.74 19.91
N GLY A 92 -7.71 3.75 20.70
CA GLY A 92 -7.16 5.01 20.18
C GLY A 92 -8.18 5.85 19.42
N THR A 93 -7.69 6.84 18.67
CA THR A 93 -8.51 7.80 17.92
C THR A 93 -9.45 7.12 16.92
N TRP A 94 -9.01 6.00 16.35
CA TRP A 94 -9.71 5.29 15.29
C TRP A 94 -10.45 4.02 15.74
N GLY A 95 -10.38 3.66 17.03
CA GLY A 95 -11.07 2.49 17.56
C GLY A 95 -10.54 1.16 17.00
N LEU A 96 -9.23 1.04 16.80
CA LEU A 96 -8.59 -0.10 16.11
C LEU A 96 -8.63 -1.40 16.92
N ASP A 97 -8.62 -2.53 16.24
CA ASP A 97 -8.29 -3.82 16.87
C ASP A 97 -6.79 -3.90 17.18
N LYS A 98 -6.42 -4.78 18.12
CA LYS A 98 -5.03 -4.98 18.52
C LYS A 98 -4.17 -5.37 17.32
N GLY A 99 -3.10 -4.61 17.08
CA GLY A 99 -2.13 -4.87 16.02
C GLY A 99 -2.52 -4.32 14.64
N GLN A 100 -3.66 -3.65 14.51
CA GLN A 100 -3.96 -2.89 13.29
C GLN A 100 -3.05 -1.66 13.20
N PHE A 101 -2.40 -1.52 12.04
CA PHE A 101 -1.51 -0.41 11.68
C PHE A 101 -2.26 0.67 10.88
N THR A 102 -1.70 1.88 10.73
CA THR A 102 -2.35 3.02 10.06
C THR A 102 -1.83 3.27 8.63
N ASP A 103 -1.82 4.54 8.19
CA ASP A 103 -1.39 4.98 6.87
C ASP A 103 0.10 4.70 6.63
N ASN A 104 0.95 4.82 7.64
CA ASN A 104 2.38 4.58 7.57
C ASN A 104 2.70 3.20 6.95
N THR A 105 2.14 2.13 7.51
CA THR A 105 2.33 0.78 6.99
C THR A 105 1.59 0.57 5.67
N SER A 106 0.38 1.11 5.52
CA SER A 106 -0.41 0.97 4.29
C SER A 106 0.32 1.55 3.07
N MET A 107 0.91 2.74 3.23
CA MET A 107 1.72 3.39 2.20
C MET A 107 3.04 2.66 1.96
N ALA A 108 3.72 2.17 3.01
CA ALA A 108 4.93 1.36 2.86
C ALA A 108 4.67 0.08 2.04
N LEU A 109 3.56 -0.63 2.32
CA LEU A 109 3.14 -1.81 1.58
C LEU A 109 2.80 -1.50 0.12
N CYS A 110 2.13 -0.38 -0.13
CA CYS A 110 1.85 0.07 -1.50
C CYS A 110 3.13 0.34 -2.29
N LEU A 111 4.12 1.02 -1.69
CA LEU A 111 5.42 1.25 -2.31
C LEU A 111 6.18 -0.05 -2.56
N ALA A 112 6.27 -0.92 -1.55
CA ALA A 112 6.94 -2.22 -1.66
C ALA A 112 6.34 -3.06 -2.80
N THR A 113 5.01 -3.10 -2.89
CA THR A 113 4.34 -3.85 -3.96
C THR A 113 4.60 -3.24 -5.35
N SER A 114 4.71 -1.91 -5.45
CA SER A 114 5.11 -1.24 -6.69
C SER A 114 6.51 -1.65 -7.11
N LEU A 115 7.49 -1.54 -6.21
CA LEU A 115 8.88 -1.89 -6.47
C LEU A 115 9.04 -3.35 -6.91
N ILE A 116 8.33 -4.27 -6.25
CA ILE A 116 8.35 -5.70 -6.57
C ILE A 116 7.73 -5.95 -7.96
N ALA A 117 6.54 -5.44 -8.22
CA ALA A 117 5.81 -5.68 -9.47
C ALA A 117 6.48 -5.01 -10.68
N ARG A 118 7.10 -3.85 -10.47
CA ARG A 118 7.74 -3.09 -11.56
C ARG A 118 9.21 -3.46 -11.75
N ARG A 119 9.82 -4.09 -10.74
CA ARG A 119 11.28 -4.31 -10.64
C ARG A 119 12.09 -3.02 -10.87
N ASP A 120 11.49 -1.88 -10.53
CA ASP A 120 12.02 -0.53 -10.73
C ASP A 120 11.16 0.47 -9.93
N PHE A 121 11.67 1.69 -9.74
CA PHE A 121 10.89 2.79 -9.20
C PHE A 121 10.06 3.46 -10.30
N VAL A 122 8.76 3.14 -10.36
CA VAL A 122 7.81 3.78 -11.28
C VAL A 122 6.81 4.61 -10.48
N ALA A 123 7.09 5.90 -10.34
CA ALA A 123 6.27 6.83 -9.53
C ALA A 123 4.77 6.80 -9.89
N TYR A 124 4.44 6.59 -11.17
CA TYR A 124 3.05 6.46 -11.60
C TYR A 124 2.35 5.25 -10.96
N ASP A 125 2.99 4.08 -10.96
CA ASP A 125 2.45 2.84 -10.38
C ASP A 125 2.31 2.96 -8.86
N GLN A 126 3.29 3.59 -8.20
CA GLN A 126 3.22 3.90 -6.78
C GLN A 126 2.01 4.78 -6.44
N LEU A 127 1.81 5.87 -7.18
CA LEU A 127 0.66 6.78 -6.97
C LEU A 127 -0.69 6.11 -7.28
N VAL A 128 -0.75 5.22 -8.29
CA VAL A 128 -1.94 4.39 -8.55
C VAL A 128 -2.26 3.52 -7.33
N ARG A 129 -1.27 2.86 -6.73
CA ARG A 129 -1.48 2.01 -5.54
C ARG A 129 -1.88 2.82 -4.31
N TYR A 130 -1.28 3.98 -4.09
CA TYR A 130 -1.72 4.92 -3.05
C TYR A 130 -3.15 5.38 -3.28
N LYS A 131 -3.52 5.65 -4.53
CA LYS A 131 -4.90 5.97 -4.89
C LYS A 131 -5.85 4.80 -4.62
N TRP A 132 -5.44 3.56 -4.90
CA TRP A 132 -6.24 2.38 -4.55
C TRP A 132 -6.40 2.21 -3.04
N TRP A 133 -5.35 2.49 -2.25
CA TRP A 133 -5.46 2.52 -0.80
C TRP A 133 -6.49 3.56 -0.39
N TYR A 134 -6.32 4.80 -0.86
CA TYR A 134 -7.22 5.91 -0.57
C TYR A 134 -8.68 5.66 -0.93
N GLN A 135 -8.95 5.07 -2.10
CA GLN A 135 -10.32 4.88 -2.61
C GLN A 135 -10.98 3.58 -2.14
N TYR A 136 -10.18 2.54 -1.93
CA TYR A 136 -10.68 1.17 -1.79
C TYR A 136 -10.10 0.43 -0.58
N GLY A 137 -9.28 1.06 0.25
CA GLY A 137 -8.66 0.39 1.41
C GLY A 137 -7.62 -0.67 1.03
N TYR A 138 -7.10 -0.61 -0.20
CA TYR A 138 -6.00 -1.48 -0.62
C TYR A 138 -4.81 -1.42 0.35
N MET A 139 -4.31 -2.56 0.82
CA MET A 139 -3.24 -2.67 1.84
C MET A 139 -3.55 -2.01 3.19
N SER A 140 -4.83 -1.79 3.52
CA SER A 140 -5.26 -1.33 4.84
C SER A 140 -5.46 -2.49 5.83
N SER A 141 -5.13 -2.26 7.10
CA SER A 141 -5.41 -3.20 8.20
C SER A 141 -6.89 -3.30 8.57
N THR A 142 -7.72 -2.32 8.18
CA THR A 142 -9.16 -2.24 8.48
C THR A 142 -10.05 -2.47 7.26
N GLY A 143 -9.44 -2.69 6.08
CA GLY A 143 -10.15 -2.80 4.81
C GLY A 143 -10.68 -1.47 4.24
N GLN A 144 -10.38 -0.34 4.87
CA GLN A 144 -10.73 1.01 4.40
C GLN A 144 -9.55 1.98 4.56
N CYS A 145 -9.51 3.07 3.79
CA CYS A 145 -8.56 4.15 4.05
C CYS A 145 -8.99 4.94 5.29
N PHE A 146 -8.08 5.09 6.25
CA PHE A 146 -8.21 5.98 7.40
C PHE A 146 -6.85 6.60 7.70
N ASP A 147 -6.83 7.58 8.62
CA ASP A 147 -5.61 8.27 9.06
C ASP A 147 -4.77 8.94 7.96
N ILE A 148 -5.36 9.17 6.78
CA ILE A 148 -4.64 9.81 5.68
C ILE A 148 -4.37 11.28 5.99
N GLY A 149 -3.09 11.64 6.04
CA GLY A 149 -2.66 13.03 6.19
C GLY A 149 -3.18 13.96 5.08
N SER A 150 -3.52 15.20 5.44
CA SER A 150 -4.07 16.21 4.52
C SER A 150 -3.23 16.43 3.26
N ALA A 151 -1.90 16.47 3.38
CA ALA A 151 -0.99 16.66 2.25
C ALA A 151 -1.01 15.46 1.28
N THR A 152 -1.02 14.23 1.81
CA THR A 152 -1.15 13.00 1.03
C THR A 152 -2.48 12.97 0.30
N LYS A 153 -3.59 13.26 1.00
CA LYS A 153 -4.92 13.32 0.42
C LYS A 153 -5.01 14.32 -0.74
N GLN A 154 -4.47 15.53 -0.55
CA GLN A 154 -4.42 16.56 -1.59
C GLN A 154 -3.59 16.12 -2.80
N SER A 155 -2.43 15.49 -2.55
CA SER A 155 -1.56 14.98 -3.61
C SER A 155 -2.25 13.91 -4.45
N LEU A 156 -2.93 12.95 -3.82
CA LEU A 156 -3.66 11.89 -4.53
C LEU A 156 -4.86 12.45 -5.31
N ALA A 157 -5.56 13.45 -4.76
CA ALA A 157 -6.62 14.15 -5.49
C ALA A 157 -6.07 14.87 -6.74
N ARG A 158 -4.91 15.53 -6.62
CA ARG A 158 -4.23 16.17 -7.76
C ARG A 158 -3.78 15.14 -8.79
N PHE A 159 -3.21 14.01 -8.37
CA PHE A 159 -2.85 12.90 -9.26
C PHE A 159 -4.05 12.37 -10.05
N ALA A 160 -5.18 12.13 -9.37
CA ALA A 160 -6.41 11.66 -10.03
C ALA A 160 -6.97 12.68 -11.04
N LYS A 161 -6.87 13.98 -10.73
CA LYS A 161 -7.20 15.05 -11.68
C LYS A 161 -6.26 15.03 -12.90
N ASN A 162 -4.95 14.93 -12.67
CA ASN A 162 -3.96 14.83 -13.76
C ASN A 162 -4.23 13.60 -14.64
N GLN A 163 -4.63 12.46 -14.08
CA GLN A 163 -5.06 11.28 -14.84
C GLN A 163 -6.24 11.60 -15.76
N LYS A 164 -7.27 12.30 -15.26
CA LYS A 164 -8.44 12.69 -16.05
C LYS A 164 -8.07 13.64 -17.19
N ASP A 165 -7.26 14.66 -16.90
CA ASP A 165 -6.85 15.65 -17.90
C ASP A 165 -5.97 15.02 -18.99
N PHE A 166 -5.03 14.15 -18.60
CA PHE A 166 -4.17 13.42 -19.53
C PHE A 166 -4.97 12.44 -20.39
N ALA A 167 -5.93 11.73 -19.79
CA ALA A 167 -6.84 10.81 -20.49
C ALA A 167 -7.61 11.53 -21.59
N ASN A 168 -8.25 12.65 -21.26
CA ASN A 168 -9.00 13.48 -22.21
C ASN A 168 -8.10 14.00 -23.34
N LYS A 169 -6.92 14.54 -23.00
CA LYS A 169 -5.99 15.10 -23.99
C LYS A 169 -5.49 14.08 -25.01
N ASN A 170 -5.37 12.81 -24.61
CA ASN A 170 -4.82 11.74 -25.45
C ASN A 170 -5.90 10.75 -25.95
N ASN A 171 -7.19 11.03 -25.74
CA ASN A 171 -8.31 10.14 -26.08
C ASN A 171 -8.17 8.73 -25.49
N ILE A 172 -7.71 8.64 -24.23
CA ILE A 172 -7.58 7.38 -23.49
C ILE A 172 -8.82 7.24 -22.58
N PRO A 173 -9.57 6.13 -22.63
CA PRO A 173 -10.65 5.89 -21.67
C PRO A 173 -10.14 5.86 -20.22
N ILE A 174 -10.81 6.58 -19.31
CA ILE A 174 -10.34 6.82 -17.94
C ILE A 174 -10.07 5.54 -17.15
N GLN A 175 -10.86 4.48 -17.38
CA GLN A 175 -10.71 3.18 -16.74
C GLN A 175 -9.38 2.47 -17.03
N TYR A 176 -8.64 2.91 -18.06
CA TYR A 176 -7.32 2.37 -18.40
C TYR A 176 -6.17 3.15 -17.78
N MET A 177 -6.41 4.32 -17.18
CA MET A 177 -5.33 5.15 -16.66
C MET A 177 -4.55 4.45 -15.56
N ASP A 178 -5.20 3.69 -14.69
CA ASP A 178 -4.49 2.95 -13.62
C ASP A 178 -3.58 1.83 -14.15
N PHE A 179 -3.73 1.45 -15.42
CA PHE A 179 -2.98 0.38 -16.07
C PHE A 179 -2.06 0.90 -17.17
N LEU A 180 -1.80 2.21 -17.20
CA LEU A 180 -0.96 2.85 -18.20
C LEU A 180 0.47 2.28 -18.15
N SER A 181 0.88 1.60 -19.21
CA SER A 181 2.19 0.93 -19.31
C SER A 181 3.03 1.41 -20.49
N ASN A 182 2.44 2.18 -21.41
CA ASN A 182 3.14 2.77 -22.54
C ASN A 182 4.20 3.76 -22.04
N ARG A 183 5.47 3.53 -22.40
CA ARG A 183 6.61 4.31 -21.91
C ARG A 183 6.57 5.78 -22.35
N ASP A 184 6.09 6.08 -23.55
CA ASP A 184 6.03 7.46 -24.04
C ASP A 184 4.93 8.26 -23.34
N TYR A 185 3.80 7.61 -23.02
CA TYR A 185 2.77 8.25 -22.20
C TYR A 185 3.22 8.43 -20.76
N LEU A 186 3.87 7.44 -20.15
CA LEU A 186 4.41 7.56 -18.79
C LEU A 186 5.43 8.69 -18.66
N ARG A 187 6.31 8.88 -19.66
CA ARG A 187 7.27 9.99 -19.70
C ARG A 187 6.62 11.37 -19.82
N LYS A 188 5.46 11.45 -20.49
CA LYS A 188 4.70 12.70 -20.67
C LYS A 188 3.76 13.00 -19.51
N PHE A 189 3.46 12.01 -18.68
CA PHE A 189 2.54 12.17 -17.56
C PHE A 189 3.21 12.92 -16.42
N ASN A 190 2.58 13.99 -15.95
CA ASN A 190 3.07 14.74 -14.79
C ASN A 190 2.65 14.06 -13.48
N VAL A 191 3.59 13.32 -12.87
CA VAL A 191 3.43 12.70 -11.55
C VAL A 191 3.60 13.68 -10.39
N TYR A 192 4.14 14.88 -10.63
CA TYR A 192 4.32 15.87 -9.58
C TYR A 192 2.97 16.45 -9.16
N CYS A 193 2.74 16.42 -7.85
CA CYS A 193 1.47 16.83 -7.23
C CYS A 193 1.58 18.15 -6.45
N SER A 194 2.77 18.72 -6.35
CA SER A 194 2.99 20.09 -5.87
C SER A 194 2.59 21.09 -6.96
N GLU A 195 2.05 22.24 -6.56
CA GLU A 195 1.88 23.36 -7.49
C GLU A 195 3.26 23.88 -7.90
N ALA A 196 3.39 24.26 -9.17
CA ALA A 196 4.52 25.03 -9.68
C ALA A 196 4.14 26.51 -9.70
#